data_AF-A0AAU9TU54-F1
#
_entry.id   AF-A0AAU9TU54-F1
#
_cell.length_a   1.000
_cell.length_b   1.000
_cell.length_c   1.000
_cell.angle_alpha   90.00
_cell.angle_beta   90.00
_cell.angle_gamma   90.00
#
_symmetry.space_group_name_H-M   'P 1'
#
loop_
_entity.id
_entity.type
_entity.pdbx_description
1 polymer ?
#
loop_
_entity_poly.entity_id
_entity_poly.type
_entity_poly.pdbx_seq_one_letter_code
_entity_poly.pdbx_strand_id
1 'polypeptide(L)' 'MADELLITLVEGRPVLWDKTLDIYKDKRLTYEAWREIFTILNKDFDEMTNVKKNEYGKNNSLFHTFWIKI' A
#
# COMPACT_ATOMS: atom_id res chain seq x y z
N MET A 1 -1.87 -16.03 -4.81
CA MET A 1 -0.70 -15.62 -5.63
C MET A 1 -0.49 -14.11 -5.64
N ALA A 2 -1.51 -13.27 -5.85
CA ALA A 2 -1.34 -11.80 -5.74
C ALA A 2 -1.15 -11.34 -4.27
N ASP A 3 -1.71 -12.13 -3.38
CA ASP A 3 -1.74 -12.05 -1.92
C ASP A 3 -0.34 -12.17 -1.27
N GLU A 4 0.45 -13.18 -1.63
CA GLU A 4 1.82 -13.37 -1.11
C GLU A 4 2.79 -12.26 -1.56
N LEU A 5 2.64 -11.78 -2.80
CA LEU A 5 3.45 -10.68 -3.33
C LEU A 5 3.15 -9.37 -2.58
N LEU A 6 1.88 -9.08 -2.31
CA LEU A 6 1.50 -7.91 -1.53
C LEU A 6 2.06 -7.96 -0.11
N ILE A 7 1.99 -9.12 0.57
CA ILE A 7 2.56 -9.30 1.92
C ILE A 7 4.05 -8.98 1.90
N THR A 8 4.80 -9.57 0.97
CA THR A 8 6.26 -9.33 0.83
C THR A 8 6.57 -7.85 0.62
N LEU A 9 5.79 -7.17 -0.21
CA LEU A 9 5.97 -5.75 -0.53
C LEU A 9 5.66 -4.83 0.65
N VAL A 10 4.69 -5.19 1.50
CA VAL A 10 4.33 -4.47 2.72
C VAL A 10 5.38 -4.69 3.81
N GLU A 11 5.81 -5.93 4.04
CA GLU A 11 6.85 -6.26 5.02
C GLU A 11 8.17 -5.54 4.72
N GLY A 12 8.55 -5.43 3.44
CA GLY A 12 9.74 -4.69 3.01
C GLY A 12 9.66 -3.16 3.16
N ARG A 13 8.50 -2.59 3.52
CA ARG A 13 8.31 -1.15 3.68
C ARG A 13 7.89 -0.82 5.12
N PRO A 14 8.85 -0.62 6.04
CA PRO A 14 8.56 -0.44 7.45
C PRO A 14 7.76 0.84 7.75
N VAL A 15 7.78 1.83 6.85
CA VAL A 15 6.88 2.99 6.91
C VAL A 15 5.40 2.61 7.02
N LEU A 16 5.01 1.43 6.52
CA LEU A 16 3.63 0.97 6.55
C LEU A 16 3.22 0.32 7.88
N TRP A 17 4.16 -0.24 8.66
CA TRP A 17 3.81 -1.08 9.82
C TRP A 17 4.67 -0.86 11.07
N ASP A 18 5.89 -0.35 10.94
CA ASP A 18 6.84 -0.21 12.04
C ASP A 18 6.63 1.12 12.79
N LYS A 19 5.80 1.07 13.83
CA LYS A 19 5.46 2.23 14.68
C LYS A 19 6.63 2.75 15.51
N THR A 20 7.75 2.02 15.57
CA THR A 20 8.94 2.43 16.32
C THR A 20 9.80 3.44 15.56
N LEU A 21 9.64 3.49 14.24
CA LEU A 21 10.35 4.43 13.38
C LEU A 21 9.57 5.74 13.23
N ASP A 22 10.29 6.86 13.18
CA ASP A 22 9.67 8.18 12.99
C ASP A 22 8.97 8.28 11.62
N ILE A 23 9.51 7.59 10.60
CA ILE A 23 8.97 7.54 9.24
C ILE A 23 7.53 7.03 9.20
N TYR A 24 7.10 6.20 10.15
CA TYR A 24 5.74 5.67 10.19
C TYR A 24 4.67 6.76 10.39
N LYS A 25 5.03 7.88 11.02
CA LYS A 25 4.14 9.05 11.18
C LYS A 25 4.09 9.91 9.91
N ASP A 26 5.02 9.70 8.98
CA ASP A 26 5.10 10.47 7.75
C ASP A 26 4.06 9.96 6.75
N LYS A 27 2.97 10.73 6.64
CA LYS A 27 1.87 10.45 5.71
C LYS A 27 2.31 10.49 4.25
N ARG A 28 3.34 11.27 3.90
CA ARG A 28 3.87 11.35 2.54
C ARG A 28 4.61 10.06 2.19
N LEU A 29 5.48 9.58 3.08
CA LEU A 29 6.20 8.31 2.86
C LEU A 29 5.23 7.12 2.83
N THR A 30 4.20 7.12 3.67
CA THR A 30 3.15 6.10 3.64
C THR A 30 2.41 6.10 2.31
N TYR A 31 2.08 7.28 1.77
CA TYR A 31 1.45 7.39 0.44
C TYR A 31 2.37 6.90 -0.67
N GLU A 32 3.65 7.32 -0.66
CA GLU A 32 4.64 6.91 -1.66
C GLU A 32 4.86 5.39 -1.66
N ALA A 33 4.99 4.80 -0.47
CA ALA A 33 5.09 3.36 -0.29
C ALA A 33 3.90 2.62 -0.90
N TRP A 34 2.67 3.06 -0.61
CA TRP A 34 1.48 2.42 -1.19
C TRP A 34 1.37 2.61 -2.69
N ARG A 35 1.72 3.80 -3.20
CA ARG A 35 1.75 4.06 -4.65
C ARG A 35 2.72 3.10 -5.34
N GLU A 36 3.93 2.94 -4.82
CA GLU A 36 4.91 1.99 -5.37
C GLU A 36 4.39 0.55 -5.35
N ILE A 37 3.85 0.09 -4.22
CA ILE A 37 3.28 -1.26 -4.10
C ILE A 37 2.22 -1.48 -5.16
N PHE A 38 1.30 -0.53 -5.33
CA PHE A 38 0.25 -0.65 -6.31
C PHE A 38 0.74 -0.56 -7.75
N THR A 39 1.75 0.26 -8.04
CA THR A 39 2.40 0.30 -9.36
C THR A 39 3.14 -1.01 -9.68
N ILE A 40 3.72 -1.68 -8.67
CA ILE A 40 4.33 -3.01 -8.84
C ILE A 40 3.27 -4.07 -9.13
N LEU A 41 2.16 -4.04 -8.40
CA LEU A 41 1.05 -4.99 -8.56
C LEU A 41 0.25 -4.76 -9.84
N ASN A 42 0.14 -3.51 -10.27
CA ASN A 42 -0.55 -3.10 -11.48
C ASN A 42 0.21 -1.94 -12.11
N LYS A 43 0.92 -2.19 -13.21
CA LYS A 43 1.75 -1.19 -13.90
C LYS A 43 0.93 0.01 -14.36
N ASP A 44 -0.34 -0.22 -14.69
CA ASP A 44 -1.26 0.82 -15.15
C ASP A 44 -1.81 1.64 -13.97
N PHE A 45 -1.48 1.28 -12.73
CA PHE A 45 -1.98 1.98 -11.55
C PHE A 45 -1.66 3.46 -11.59
N ASP A 46 -0.48 3.86 -12.05
CA ASP A 46 -0.13 5.28 -12.08
C ASP A 46 -0.93 6.06 -13.14
N GLU A 47 -1.31 5.38 -14.23
CA GLU A 47 -2.15 5.90 -15.31
C GLU A 47 -3.65 5.91 -14.95
N MET A 48 -4.06 5.20 -13.89
CA MET A 48 -5.44 5.21 -13.42
C MET A 48 -5.83 6.58 -12.84
N THR A 49 -7.09 6.96 -13.06
CA THR A 49 -7.67 8.15 -12.44
C THR A 49 -7.72 8.02 -10.92
N ASN A 50 -7.71 9.14 -10.19
CA ASN A 50 -7.78 9.13 -8.73
C ASN A 50 -9.00 8.36 -8.18
N VAL A 51 -10.12 8.37 -8.92
CA VAL A 51 -11.32 7.58 -8.58
C VAL A 51 -11.00 6.09 -8.63
N LYS A 52 -10.42 5.62 -9.74
CA LYS A 52 -10.03 4.22 -9.92
C LYS A 52 -8.93 3.77 -8.95
N LYS A 53 -7.95 4.63 -8.65
CA LYS A 53 -6.93 4.38 -7.62
C LYS A 53 -7.55 4.16 -6.24
N ASN A 54 -8.53 4.99 -5.87
CA ASN A 54 -9.25 4.87 -4.60
C ASN A 54 -10.11 3.59 -4.54
N GLU A 55 -10.78 3.24 -5.63
CA GLU A 55 -11.51 1.96 -5.74
C GLU A 55 -10.59 0.75 -5.68
N TYR A 56 -9.43 0.81 -6.34
CA TYR A 56 -8.43 -0.26 -6.32
C TYR A 56 -7.88 -0.52 -4.92
N GLY A 57 -7.65 0.55 -4.14
CA GLY A 57 -7.24 0.43 -2.74
C GLY A 57 -8.34 -0.13 -1.84
N LYS A 58 -9.61 0.19 -2.10
CA LYS A 58 -10.76 -0.35 -1.35
C LYS A 58 -11.06 -1.82 -1.68
N ASN A 59 -10.90 -2.21 -2.94
CA ASN A 59 -11.21 -3.56 -3.43
C ASN A 59 -10.09 -4.58 -3.15
N ASN A 60 -8.88 -4.13 -2.81
CA ASN A 60 -7.86 -5.03 -2.30
C ASN A 60 -8.25 -5.47 -0.88
N SER A 61 -8.78 -6.69 -0.76
CA SER A 61 -9.21 -7.28 0.52
C SER A 61 -8.13 -7.22 1.62
N LEU A 62 -6.87 -7.29 1.20
CA LEU A 62 -5.70 -7.20 2.08
C LEU A 62 -5.49 -5.80 2.67
N PHE A 63 -5.92 -4.75 1.97
CA PHE A 63 -5.95 -3.40 2.52
C PHE A 63 -6.95 -3.28 3.65
N HIS A 64 -8.17 -3.84 3.51
CA HIS A 64 -9.14 -3.83 4.61
C HIS A 64 -8.59 -4.53 5.86
N THR A 65 -7.85 -5.63 5.70
CA THR A 65 -7.27 -6.37 6.84
C THR A 65 -6.01 -5.75 7.43
N PHE A 66 -5.14 -5.14 6.62
CA PHE A 66 -3.92 -4.48 7.12
C PHE A 66 -4.20 -3.07 7.66
N TRP A 67 -5.13 -2.33 7.06
CA TRP A 67 -5.51 -0.98 7.47
C TRP A 67 -6.30 -0.97 8.79
N ILE A 68 -6.94 -2.09 9.18
CA ILE A 68 -7.64 -2.22 10.47
C ILE A 68 -6.68 -2.53 11.64
N LYS A 69 -5.41 -2.88 11.40
CA LYS A 69 -4.44 -3.19 12.47
C LYS A 69 -3.31 -2.16 12.63
N ILE A 70 -3.26 -1.14 11.78
CA ILE A 70 -2.25 -0.07 11.81
C ILE A 70 -2.84 1.18 12.46
#